data_AF-A0A1W1Y326-F1
#
_entry.id   AF-A0A1W1Y326-F1
#
_cell.length_a   1.000
_cell.length_b   1.000
_cell.length_c   1.000
_cell.angle_alpha   90.00
_cell.angle_beta   90.00
_cell.angle_gamma   90.00
#
_symmetry.space_group_name_H-M   'P 1'
#
loop_
_entity.id
_entity.type
_entity.pdbx_description
1 polymer ?
#
loop_
_entity_poly.entity_id
_entity_poly.type
_entity_poly.pdbx_seq_one_letter_code
_entity_poly.pdbx_strand_id
1 'polypeptide(L)' 'MFGNGNNRRMRVSGVLSDDGHGPSILTDSGDLWILDRLDLDLDLLGSRVTVEGAQHGYDRLVVDWTGAAVQMN' A
#
# COMPACT_ATOMS: atom_id res chain seq x y z
N MET A 1 -17.83 18.04 -17.08
CA MET A 1 -18.06 16.59 -16.93
C MET A 1 -16.84 16.02 -16.23
N PHE A 2 -16.84 15.95 -14.90
CA PHE A 2 -15.69 15.42 -14.16
C PHE A 2 -15.82 13.90 -14.18
N GLY A 3 -14.86 13.25 -14.85
CA GLY A 3 -14.83 11.81 -15.01
C GLY A 3 -14.94 11.13 -13.65
N ASN A 4 -15.89 10.20 -13.57
CA ASN A 4 -16.06 9.22 -12.51
C ASN A 4 -14.67 8.75 -12.03
N GLY A 5 -14.27 9.18 -10.83
CA GLY A 5 -13.00 8.76 -10.25
C GLY A 5 -13.01 7.25 -10.21
N ASN A 6 -12.14 6.62 -11.00
CA ASN A 6 -11.96 5.17 -10.99
C ASN A 6 -11.39 4.79 -9.63
N ASN A 7 -12.26 4.65 -8.65
CA ASN A 7 -11.92 4.19 -7.31
C ASN A 7 -11.70 2.68 -7.37
N ARG A 8 -10.67 2.28 -8.14
CA ARG A 8 -10.36 0.88 -8.41
C ARG A 8 -9.89 0.27 -7.11
N ARG A 9 -10.66 -0.68 -6.58
CA ARG A 9 -10.25 -1.52 -5.46
C ARG A 9 -9.10 -2.39 -5.89
N MET A 10 -8.04 -2.43 -5.10
CA MET A 10 -6.90 -3.29 -5.37
C MET A 10 -6.25 -3.79 -4.09
N ARG A 11 -5.53 -4.91 -4.24
CA ARG A 11 -4.70 -5.53 -3.21
C ARG A 11 -3.26 -5.50 -3.70
N VAL A 12 -2.36 -4.98 -2.88
CA VAL A 12 -0.92 -4.84 -3.19
C VAL A 12 -0.13 -5.55 -2.11
N SER A 13 0.89 -6.30 -2.51
CA SER A 13 1.79 -6.99 -1.58
C SER A 13 3.23 -6.60 -1.86
N GLY A 14 4.01 -6.38 -0.80
CA GLY A 14 5.41 -6.01 -0.91
C GLY A 14 6.01 -5.65 0.45
N VAL A 15 7.20 -5.07 0.44
CA VAL A 15 7.89 -4.63 1.66
C VAL A 15 7.37 -3.25 2.07
N LEU A 16 6.93 -3.11 3.32
CA LEU A 16 6.50 -1.83 3.88
C LEU A 16 7.73 -1.01 4.30
N SER A 17 7.77 0.26 3.89
CA SER A 17 8.84 1.21 4.21
C SER A 17 8.25 2.55 4.64
N ASP A 18 9.03 3.34 5.37
CA ASP A 18 8.79 4.76 5.61
C ASP A 18 10.12 5.50 5.43
N ASP A 19 10.25 6.24 4.34
CA ASP A 19 11.47 6.91 3.91
C ASP A 19 11.38 8.45 4.04
N GLY A 20 10.45 8.94 4.86
CA GLY A 20 10.24 10.37 5.10
C GLY A 20 9.32 11.06 4.08
N HIS A 21 8.92 10.34 3.03
CA HIS A 21 7.82 10.73 2.13
C HIS A 21 6.46 10.16 2.57
N GLY A 22 6.45 9.41 3.66
CA GLY A 22 5.32 8.66 4.19
C GLY A 22 5.42 7.18 3.87
N PRO A 23 4.47 6.39 4.38
CA PRO A 23 4.49 4.95 4.24
C PRO A 23 4.32 4.52 2.78
N SER A 24 5.10 3.52 2.37
CA SER A 24 5.09 2.99 1.00
C SER A 24 5.26 1.47 0.96
N ILE A 25 4.83 0.85 -0.14
CA ILE A 25 5.10 -0.56 -0.45
C ILE A 25 5.89 -0.67 -1.73
N LEU A 26 7.05 -1.34 -1.65
CA LEU A 26 7.80 -1.82 -2.81
C LEU A 26 7.40 -3.25 -3.13
N THR A 27 6.81 -3.44 -4.30
CA THR A 27 6.39 -4.76 -4.81
C THR A 27 7.57 -5.56 -5.38
N ASP A 28 7.40 -6.86 -5.55
CA ASP A 28 8.43 -7.71 -6.19
C ASP A 28 8.69 -7.36 -7.66
N SER A 29 7.70 -6.75 -8.34
CA SER A 29 7.86 -6.23 -9.70
C SER A 29 8.64 -4.92 -9.77
N GLY A 30 8.98 -4.33 -8.61
CA GLY A 30 9.68 -3.05 -8.52
C GLY A 30 8.77 -1.83 -8.54
N ASP A 31 7.45 -2.01 -8.55
CA ASP A 31 6.50 -0.90 -8.44
C ASP A 31 6.44 -0.39 -7.00
N LEU A 32 6.47 0.94 -6.85
CA LEU A 32 6.33 1.64 -5.58
C LEU A 32 4.92 2.19 -5.44
N TRP A 33 4.27 1.91 -4.30
CA TRP A 33 2.96 2.43 -3.96
C TRP A 33 3.03 3.29 -2.71
N ILE A 34 2.51 4.51 -2.79
CA ILE A 34 2.37 5.41 -1.64
C ILE A 34 1.07 5.09 -0.90
N LEU A 35 1.16 4.85 0.40
CA LEU A 35 0.01 4.53 1.23
C LEU A 35 -0.57 5.80 1.84
N ASP A 36 -1.83 6.08 1.53
CA ASP A 36 -2.57 7.19 2.13
C ASP A 36 -3.35 6.67 3.34
N ARG A 37 -2.67 6.58 4.49
CA ARG A 37 -3.23 6.23 5.81
C ARG A 37 -2.31 6.70 6.93
N LEU A 38 -2.89 7.23 8.03
CA LEU A 38 -2.15 7.72 9.20
C LEU A 38 -1.83 6.63 10.24
N ASP A 39 -2.66 5.59 10.35
CA ASP A 39 -2.56 4.58 11.43
C ASP A 39 -2.00 3.24 10.93
N LEU A 40 -0.84 3.25 10.28
CA LEU A 40 -0.15 2.00 9.97
C LEU A 40 0.63 1.51 11.18
N ASP A 41 0.59 0.20 11.38
CA ASP A 41 1.39 -0.46 12.41
C ASP A 41 2.88 -0.40 12.03
N LEU A 42 3.63 0.45 12.72
CA LEU A 42 5.05 0.67 12.45
C LEU A 42 5.91 -0.55 12.79
N ASP A 43 5.41 -1.50 13.56
CA ASP A 43 6.11 -2.77 13.83
C ASP A 43 6.23 -3.63 12.55
N LEU A 44 5.44 -3.32 11.52
CA LEU A 44 5.50 -3.97 10.21
C LEU A 44 6.54 -3.35 9.26
N LEU A 45 7.24 -2.27 9.66
CA LEU A 45 8.28 -1.66 8.81
C LEU A 45 9.39 -2.67 8.49
N GLY A 46 9.81 -2.69 7.24
CA GLY A 46 10.76 -3.66 6.70
C GLY A 46 10.18 -5.07 6.49
N SER A 47 8.94 -5.32 6.93
CA SER A 47 8.27 -6.61 6.75
C SER A 47 7.47 -6.64 5.46
N ARG A 48 7.24 -7.87 4.96
CA ARG A 48 6.33 -8.08 3.85
C ARG A 48 4.88 -8.03 4.34
N VAL A 49 4.09 -7.17 3.71
CA VAL A 49 2.68 -6.97 4.04
C VAL A 49 1.83 -7.10 2.79
N THR A 50 0.53 -7.27 3.00
CA THR A 50 -0.51 -7.07 2.00
C THR A 50 -1.41 -5.93 2.47
N VAL A 51 -1.67 -4.97 1.59
CA VAL A 51 -2.64 -3.89 1.82
C VAL A 51 -3.78 -4.00 0.82
N GLU A 52 -4.96 -3.60 1.26
CA GLU A 52 -6.11 -3.40 0.39
C GLU A 52 -6.62 -1.98 0.51
N GLY A 53 -7.05 -1.44 -0.61
CA GLY A 53 -7.52 -0.09 -0.65
C GLY A 53 -8.11 0.28 -1.99
N ALA A 54 -8.27 1.58 -2.17
CA ALA A 54 -8.77 2.18 -3.39
C ALA A 54 -7.70 3.07 -4.02
N GLN A 55 -7.38 2.81 -5.28
CA GLN A 55 -6.37 3.57 -6.01
C GLN A 55 -6.84 5.01 -6.19
N HIS A 56 -5.95 5.95 -5.87
CA HIS A 56 -6.15 7.38 -6.09
C HIS A 56 -4.96 7.92 -6.89
N GLY A 57 -5.22 8.52 -8.06
CA GLY A 57 -4.13 8.87 -8.97
C GLY A 57 -3.44 7.63 -9.55
N TYR A 58 -2.12 7.71 -9.77
CA TYR A 58 -1.36 6.66 -10.44
C TYR A 58 -0.74 5.65 -9.48
N ASP A 59 -0.15 6.13 -8.39
CA ASP A 59 0.76 5.38 -7.51
C ASP A 59 0.33 5.42 -6.04
N ARG A 60 -0.82 6.03 -5.73
CA ARG A 60 -1.30 6.18 -4.36
C ARG A 60 -2.49 5.26 -4.08
N LEU A 61 -2.47 4.66 -2.90
CA LEU A 61 -3.50 3.75 -2.42
C LEU A 61 -4.07 4.28 -1.12
N VAL A 62 -5.37 4.61 -1.10
CA VAL A 62 -6.09 4.88 0.15
C VAL A 62 -6.36 3.54 0.82
N VAL A 63 -5.67 3.26 1.92
CA VAL A 63 -5.64 1.93 2.54
C VAL A 63 -6.78 1.77 3.54
N ASP A 64 -7.61 0.75 3.35
CA ASP A 64 -8.65 0.39 4.32
C ASP A 64 -8.21 -0.76 5.23
N TRP A 65 -7.38 -1.66 4.70
CA TRP A 65 -6.92 -2.86 5.41
C TRP A 65 -5.44 -3.16 5.15
N THR A 66 -4.77 -3.67 6.19
CA THR A 66 -3.38 -4.12 6.16
C THR A 66 -3.30 -5.46 6.89
N GLY A 67 -2.54 -6.41 6.35
CA GLY A 67 -2.21 -7.66 7.02
C GLY A 67 -0.77 -8.05 6.79
N ALA A 68 -0.14 -8.65 7.81
CA ALA A 68 1.17 -9.26 7.66
C ALA A 68 1.09 -10.38 6.61
N ALA A 69 2.02 -10.40 5.65
CA ALA A 69 2.12 -11.53 4.75
C ALA A 69 2.69 -12.71 5.55
N VAL A 70 1.87 -13.73 5.80
CA VAL A 70 2.39 -14.99 6.36
C VAL A 70 3.33 -15.59 5.32
N GLN A 71 4.62 -15.49 5.56
CA GLN A 71 5.62 -16.17 4.75
C GLN A 71 5.52 -17.65 5.10
N MET A 72 4.79 -18.42 4.30
CA MET A 72 4.82 -19.88 4.38
C MET A 72 6.22 -20.33 3.97
N ASN A 73 6.99 -20.78 4.95
CA ASN A 73 8.30 -21.42 4.77
C ASN A 73 8.15 -22.77 4.05
#